data_AF-A0A924ITE8-F1
#
_entry.id   AF-A0A924ITE8-F1
#
_cell.length_a   1.000
_cell.length_b   1.000
_cell.length_c   1.000
_cell.angle_alpha   90.00
_cell.angle_beta   90.00
_cell.angle_gamma   90.00
#
_symmetry.space_group_name_H-M   'P 1'
#
loop_
_entity.id
_entity.type
_entity.pdbx_description
1 polymer ?
#
loop_
_entity_poly.entity_id
_entity_poly.type
_entity_poly.pdbx_seq_one_letter_code
_entity_poly.pdbx_strand_id
1 'polypeptide(L)'
;MKQQEFTNYIIQELIKSFPQFEGHLTTKPGDIIDIDFKSNNENLTLWVTTQDKEITIGFTGYTECDWHTHMSLFGANTPHEELFAAIELIDNILRDKQPIIFSNIKGYFLTDNIDINVVSNEAIQILKWSDL
;
A
#
# COMPACT_ATOMS: atom_id res chain seq x y z
N MET A 1 -3.95 -20.88 10.36
CA MET A 1 -2.61 -20.62 9.82
C MET A 1 -1.80 -19.87 10.86
N LYS A 2 -0.53 -20.24 11.07
CA LYS A 2 0.40 -19.47 11.94
C LYS A 2 0.92 -18.23 11.20
N GLN A 3 1.45 -17.24 11.92
CA GLN A 3 2.00 -16.01 11.34
C GLN A 3 3.06 -16.29 10.26
N GLN A 4 4.04 -17.15 10.56
CA GLN A 4 5.08 -17.53 9.60
C GLN A 4 4.54 -18.18 8.33
N GLU A 5 3.56 -19.08 8.46
CA GLU A 5 2.91 -19.74 7.31
C GLU A 5 2.17 -18.72 6.44
N PHE A 6 1.50 -17.76 7.08
CA PHE A 6 0.81 -16.65 6.40
C PHE A 6 1.80 -15.77 5.67
N THR A 7 2.79 -15.22 6.36
CA THR A 7 3.81 -14.34 5.78
C THR A 7 4.51 -15.02 4.60
N ASN A 8 4.95 -16.27 4.75
CA ASN A 8 5.62 -16.98 3.66
C ASN A 8 4.73 -17.14 2.44
N TYR A 9 3.47 -17.50 2.63
CA TYR A 9 2.50 -17.63 1.55
C TYR A 9 2.28 -16.30 0.82
N ILE A 10 2.02 -15.22 1.56
CA ILE A 10 1.74 -13.89 1.00
C ILE A 10 2.96 -13.35 0.25
N ILE A 11 4.14 -13.37 0.87
CA ILE A 11 5.35 -12.80 0.28
C ILE A 11 5.76 -13.56 -0.99
N GLN A 12 5.63 -14.88 -0.99
CA GLN A 12 5.96 -15.69 -2.17
C GLN A 12 5.09 -15.33 -3.38
N GLU A 13 3.80 -15.03 -3.17
CA GLU A 13 2.90 -14.62 -4.26
C GLU A 13 3.04 -13.14 -4.63
N LEU A 14 3.32 -12.26 -3.67
CA LEU A 14 3.61 -10.85 -3.95
C LEU A 14 4.87 -10.70 -4.80
N ILE A 15 5.96 -11.43 -4.50
CA ILE A 15 7.19 -11.39 -5.31
C ILE A 15 6.95 -11.95 -6.72
N LYS A 16 6.14 -13.00 -6.88
CA LYS A 16 5.78 -13.50 -8.21
C LYS A 16 5.06 -12.45 -9.05
N SER A 17 4.20 -11.65 -8.43
CA SER A 17 3.40 -10.61 -9.08
C SER A 17 4.22 -9.32 -9.30
N PHE A 18 5.09 -8.98 -8.36
CA PHE A 18 5.93 -7.79 -8.34
C PHE A 18 7.38 -8.17 -8.00
N PRO A 19 8.15 -8.72 -8.96
CA PRO A 19 9.51 -9.19 -8.71
C PRO A 19 10.43 -8.11 -8.14
N GLN A 20 10.16 -6.83 -8.45
CA GLN A 20 10.90 -5.70 -7.91
C GLN A 20 10.84 -5.58 -6.38
N PHE A 21 9.87 -6.20 -5.68
CA PHE A 21 9.77 -6.14 -4.23
C PHE A 21 10.79 -7.01 -3.49
N GLU A 22 11.43 -7.98 -4.17
CA GLU A 22 12.38 -8.90 -3.53
C GLU A 22 13.55 -8.14 -2.85
N GLY A 23 14.00 -7.04 -3.43
CA GLY A 23 15.07 -6.20 -2.89
C GLY A 23 14.64 -5.29 -1.72
N HIS A 24 13.36 -5.30 -1.34
CA HIS A 24 12.75 -4.32 -0.42
C HIS A 24 12.14 -4.96 0.83
N LEU A 25 12.38 -6.26 1.04
CA LEU A 25 11.83 -7.01 2.17
C LEU A 25 12.62 -6.73 3.46
N THR A 26 11.91 -6.45 4.53
CA THR A 26 12.47 -6.36 5.88
C THR A 26 11.77 -7.35 6.80
N THR A 27 12.50 -8.33 7.31
CA THR A 27 12.00 -9.23 8.36
C THR A 27 11.97 -8.52 9.70
N LYS A 28 10.80 -8.53 10.36
CA LYS A 28 10.60 -8.02 11.71
C LYS A 28 10.40 -9.17 12.71
N PRO A 29 10.56 -8.93 14.03
CA PRO A 29 10.24 -9.93 15.04
C PRO A 29 8.82 -10.49 14.90
N GLY A 30 8.65 -11.78 15.20
CA GLY A 30 7.34 -12.44 15.12
C GLY A 30 6.96 -12.95 13.73
N ASP A 31 7.92 -13.20 12.83
CA ASP A 31 7.68 -13.69 11.47
C ASP A 31 6.84 -12.73 10.60
N ILE A 32 6.99 -11.43 10.84
CA ILE A 32 6.37 -10.36 10.06
C ILE A 32 7.35 -9.93 8.98
N ILE A 33 6.85 -9.65 7.78
CA ILE A 33 7.64 -9.00 6.73
C ILE A 33 6.97 -7.69 6.35
N ASP A 34 7.79 -6.66 6.26
CA ASP A 34 7.45 -5.39 5.64
C ASP A 34 8.13 -5.30 4.27
N ILE A 35 7.46 -4.65 3.32
CA ILE A 35 8.00 -4.26 2.02
C ILE A 35 7.94 -2.74 1.96
N ASP A 36 9.07 -2.07 1.76
CA ASP A 36 9.13 -0.61 1.61
C ASP A 36 9.57 -0.25 0.18
N PHE A 37 8.61 0.09 -0.68
CA PHE A 37 8.85 0.36 -2.09
C PHE A 37 8.69 1.86 -2.41
N LYS A 38 9.81 2.52 -2.71
CA LYS A 38 9.84 3.96 -3.00
C LYS A 38 9.42 4.27 -4.43
N SER A 39 8.73 5.39 -4.61
CA SER A 39 8.54 6.06 -5.90
C SER A 39 9.86 6.55 -6.50
N ASN A 40 9.86 6.92 -7.78
CA ASN A 40 11.09 7.19 -8.53
C ASN A 40 11.86 8.40 -7.99
N ASN A 41 11.15 9.45 -7.56
CA ASN A 41 11.79 10.61 -6.94
C ASN A 41 11.79 10.54 -5.40
N GLU A 42 11.47 9.38 -4.83
CA GLU A 42 11.45 9.08 -3.39
C GLU A 42 10.50 9.95 -2.55
N ASN A 43 9.54 10.64 -3.16
CA ASN A 43 8.58 11.50 -2.45
C ASN A 43 7.51 10.72 -1.69
N LEU A 44 7.27 9.48 -2.12
CA LEU A 44 6.28 8.58 -1.55
C LEU A 44 6.84 7.16 -1.47
N THR A 45 6.60 6.48 -0.36
CA THR A 45 6.85 5.05 -0.17
C THR A 45 5.53 4.32 -0.07
N LEU A 46 5.32 3.33 -0.92
CA LEU A 46 4.29 2.31 -0.78
C LEU A 46 4.84 1.23 0.14
N TRP A 47 4.19 0.98 1.25
CA TRP A 47 4.57 -0.10 2.14
C TRP A 47 3.49 -1.18 2.26
N VAL A 48 3.93 -2.41 2.48
CA VAL A 48 3.08 -3.58 2.69
C VAL A 48 3.58 -4.32 3.92
N THR A 49 2.69 -4.73 4.83
CA THR A 49 3.04 -5.56 5.98
C THR A 49 2.11 -6.76 6.10
N THR A 50 2.65 -7.86 6.63
CA THR A 50 1.91 -9.11 6.90
C THR A 50 1.53 -9.29 8.38
N GLN A 51 1.66 -8.23 9.18
CA GLN A 51 1.45 -8.28 10.62
C GLN A 51 0.07 -8.86 11.01
N ASP A 52 0.03 -9.61 12.12
CA ASP A 52 -1.20 -10.16 12.72
C ASP A 52 -2.02 -11.11 11.83
N LYS A 53 -1.37 -11.68 10.80
CA LYS A 53 -1.95 -12.53 9.74
C LYS A 53 -2.97 -11.77 8.88
N GLU A 54 -2.69 -10.51 8.61
CA GLU A 54 -3.46 -9.65 7.73
C GLU A 54 -2.50 -8.92 6.79
N ILE A 55 -2.96 -8.63 5.57
CA ILE A 55 -2.22 -7.74 4.66
C ILE A 55 -2.69 -6.31 4.88
N THR A 56 -1.75 -5.44 5.24
CA THR A 56 -1.98 -3.99 5.30
C THR A 56 -1.10 -3.30 4.26
N ILE A 57 -1.68 -2.35 3.53
CA ILE A 57 -0.98 -1.54 2.53
C ILE A 57 -1.09 -0.07 2.95
N GLY A 58 -0.02 0.69 2.82
CA GLY A 58 -0.07 2.12 3.11
C GLY A 58 0.98 2.97 2.40
N PHE A 59 0.94 4.25 2.75
CA PHE A 59 1.79 5.29 2.23
C PHE A 59 2.51 6.04 3.34
N THR A 60 3.78 6.32 3.09
CA THR A 60 4.62 7.19 3.91
C THR A 60 5.41 8.12 3.00
N GLY A 61 5.24 9.43 3.18
CA GLY A 61 5.97 10.46 2.44
C GLY A 61 5.94 11.83 3.10
N TYR A 62 4.76 12.32 3.47
CA TYR A 62 4.58 13.63 4.13
C TYR A 62 4.61 13.53 5.65
N THR A 63 3.99 12.50 6.20
CA THR A 63 4.00 12.13 7.62
C THR A 63 4.58 10.72 7.79
N GLU A 64 4.70 10.24 9.04
CA GLU A 64 5.14 8.87 9.32
C GLU A 64 4.18 7.80 8.77
N CYS A 65 2.89 8.12 8.63
CA CYS A 65 1.87 7.28 8.04
C CYS A 65 0.76 8.17 7.45
N ASP A 66 0.82 8.42 6.15
CA ASP A 66 -0.13 9.31 5.48
C ASP A 66 -1.47 8.63 5.26
N TRP A 67 -1.44 7.35 4.91
CA TRP A 67 -2.62 6.55 4.65
C TRP A 67 -2.29 5.07 4.78
N HIS A 68 -3.26 4.27 5.21
CA HIS A 68 -3.19 2.82 5.11
C HIS A 68 -4.58 2.21 5.07
N THR A 69 -4.64 0.97 4.63
CA THR A 69 -5.85 0.17 4.62
C THR A 69 -5.52 -1.30 4.84
N HIS A 70 -6.47 -1.99 5.46
CA HIS A 70 -6.43 -3.42 5.70
C HIS A 70 -7.19 -4.12 4.58
N MET A 71 -6.66 -5.19 4.00
CA MET A 71 -7.33 -5.87 2.88
C MET A 71 -8.70 -6.46 3.28
N SER A 72 -8.89 -6.74 4.57
CA SER A 72 -10.19 -7.13 5.12
C SER A 72 -11.31 -6.09 4.89
N LEU A 73 -10.96 -4.80 4.79
CA LEU A 73 -11.91 -3.72 4.51
C LEU A 73 -12.44 -3.73 3.06
N PHE A 74 -11.78 -4.45 2.17
CA PHE A 74 -12.26 -4.70 0.80
C PHE A 74 -13.21 -5.91 0.73
N GLY A 75 -13.63 -6.45 1.88
CA GLY A 75 -14.52 -7.62 1.95
C GLY A 75 -13.79 -8.95 1.75
N ALA A 76 -12.45 -8.95 1.76
CA ALA A 76 -11.65 -10.16 1.75
C ALA A 76 -11.65 -10.81 3.15
N ASN A 77 -12.10 -12.05 3.26
CA ASN A 77 -12.24 -12.75 4.54
C ASN A 77 -11.27 -13.95 4.67
N THR A 78 -10.43 -14.17 3.68
CA THR A 78 -9.44 -15.25 3.68
C THR A 78 -8.07 -14.73 3.23
N PRO A 79 -6.95 -15.37 3.62
CA PRO A 79 -5.62 -14.98 3.17
C PRO A 79 -5.47 -14.90 1.65
N HIS A 80 -6.21 -15.75 0.93
CA HIS A 80 -6.20 -15.76 -0.53
C HIS A 80 -6.94 -14.56 -1.11
N GLU A 81 -8.13 -14.24 -0.58
CA GLU A 81 -8.89 -13.07 -1.01
C GLU A 81 -8.14 -11.77 -0.68
N GLU A 82 -7.49 -11.69 0.49
CA GLU A 82 -6.69 -10.52 0.86
C GLU A 82 -5.52 -10.33 -0.08
N LEU A 83 -4.84 -11.43 -0.44
CA LEU A 83 -3.74 -11.41 -1.41
C LEU A 83 -4.21 -10.91 -2.79
N PHE A 84 -5.36 -11.37 -3.27
CA PHE A 84 -5.91 -10.92 -4.54
C PHE A 84 -6.24 -9.43 -4.52
N ALA A 85 -6.89 -8.95 -3.45
CA ALA A 85 -7.20 -7.53 -3.27
C ALA A 85 -5.92 -6.69 -3.18
N ALA A 86 -4.91 -7.16 -2.46
CA ALA A 86 -3.61 -6.50 -2.35
C ALA A 86 -2.91 -6.38 -3.70
N ILE A 87 -2.85 -7.47 -4.47
CA ILE A 87 -2.23 -7.48 -5.80
C ILE A 87 -2.97 -6.52 -6.73
N GLU A 88 -4.30 -6.52 -6.74
CA GLU A 88 -5.08 -5.62 -7.58
C GLU A 88 -4.83 -4.16 -7.21
N LEU A 89 -4.86 -3.81 -5.92
CA LEU A 89 -4.61 -2.45 -5.45
C LEU A 89 -3.19 -1.99 -5.82
N ILE A 90 -2.18 -2.81 -5.56
CA ILE A 90 -0.78 -2.50 -5.89
C ILE A 90 -0.60 -2.35 -7.40
N ASP A 91 -1.16 -3.24 -8.23
CA ASP A 91 -1.09 -3.12 -9.69
C ASP A 91 -1.74 -1.82 -10.16
N ASN A 92 -2.89 -1.46 -9.58
CA ASN A 92 -3.58 -0.23 -9.94
C ASN A 92 -2.78 1.03 -9.55
N ILE A 93 -2.12 1.03 -8.39
CA ILE A 93 -1.22 2.12 -7.97
C ILE A 93 -0.01 2.20 -8.92
N LEU A 94 0.74 1.10 -9.08
CA LEU A 94 2.00 1.09 -9.83
C LEU A 94 1.82 1.31 -11.35
N ARG A 95 0.61 1.10 -11.88
CA ARG A 95 0.26 1.37 -13.29
C ARG A 95 -0.55 2.64 -13.49
N ASP A 96 -0.63 3.51 -12.49
CA ASP A 96 -1.34 4.79 -12.54
C ASP A 96 -2.84 4.68 -12.87
N LYS A 97 -3.45 3.52 -12.60
CA LYS A 97 -4.89 3.32 -12.72
C LYS A 97 -5.62 3.83 -11.49
N GLN A 98 -4.96 3.82 -10.34
CA GLN A 98 -5.44 4.39 -9.09
C GLN A 98 -4.81 5.78 -8.88
N PRO A 99 -5.60 6.87 -8.87
CA PRO A 99 -5.08 8.19 -8.54
C PRO A 99 -4.67 8.27 -7.08
N ILE A 100 -3.52 8.90 -6.83
CA ILE A 100 -3.03 9.24 -5.50
C ILE A 100 -3.33 10.70 -5.24
N ILE A 101 -3.95 11.00 -4.10
CA ILE A 101 -4.25 12.39 -3.73
C ILE A 101 -3.19 12.86 -2.74
N PHE A 102 -2.59 14.02 -3.01
CA PHE A 102 -1.80 14.74 -2.02
C PHE A 102 -2.59 15.95 -1.51
N SER A 103 -2.69 16.06 -0.19
CA SER A 103 -3.19 17.25 0.51
C SER A 103 -2.07 17.82 1.38
N ASN A 104 -1.90 19.13 1.34
CA ASN A 104 -0.97 19.82 2.25
C ASN A 104 -1.37 19.75 3.74
N ILE A 105 -2.56 19.22 4.05
CA ILE A 105 -3.06 19.00 5.41
C ILE A 105 -2.96 17.52 5.81
N LYS A 106 -3.34 16.61 4.90
CA LYS A 106 -3.51 15.18 5.22
C LYS A 106 -2.38 14.28 4.70
N GLY A 107 -1.48 14.79 3.86
CA GLY A 107 -0.49 13.96 3.16
C GLY A 107 -1.10 13.21 1.98
N TYR A 108 -0.52 12.05 1.68
CA TYR A 108 -0.90 11.18 0.56
C TYR A 108 -1.98 10.16 0.94
N PHE A 109 -3.03 10.02 0.14
CA PHE A 109 -4.08 9.03 0.36
C PHE A 109 -4.75 8.58 -0.94
N LEU A 110 -5.53 7.50 -0.85
CA LEU A 110 -6.39 7.02 -1.92
C LEU A 110 -7.85 7.38 -1.65
N THR A 111 -8.63 7.58 -2.72
CA THR A 111 -10.07 7.78 -2.65
C THR A 111 -10.74 7.21 -3.89
N ASP A 112 -11.89 6.58 -3.71
CA ASP A 112 -12.79 6.18 -4.80
C ASP A 112 -13.64 7.35 -5.30
N ASN A 113 -13.67 8.45 -4.53
CA ASN A 113 -14.47 9.61 -4.82
C ASN A 113 -13.58 10.83 -5.11
N ILE A 114 -13.59 11.26 -6.36
CA ILE A 114 -12.83 12.42 -6.85
C ILE A 114 -13.57 13.73 -6.55
N ASP A 115 -14.82 13.69 -6.06
CA ASP A 115 -15.51 14.85 -5.49
C ASP A 115 -14.91 15.20 -4.12
N ILE A 116 -13.68 15.67 -4.15
CA ILE A 116 -12.95 16.11 -2.97
C ILE A 116 -13.55 17.47 -2.60
N ASN A 117 -14.39 17.49 -1.57
CA ASN A 117 -14.90 18.73 -0.99
C ASN A 117 -13.72 19.51 -0.40
N VAL A 118 -13.13 20.38 -1.21
CA VAL A 118 -12.02 21.25 -0.82
C VAL A 118 -12.50 22.15 0.30
N VAL A 119 -12.02 21.92 1.52
CA VAL A 119 -12.19 22.86 2.63
C VAL A 119 -11.41 24.12 2.26
N SER A 120 -11.97 25.31 2.47
CA SER A 120 -11.29 26.57 2.16
C SER A 120 -9.88 26.59 2.76
N ASN A 121 -8.84 26.67 1.91
CA ASN A 121 -7.38 26.65 2.19
C ASN A 121 -6.65 25.29 2.10
N GLU A 122 -7.32 24.19 1.75
CA GLU A 122 -6.65 22.92 1.44
C GLU A 122 -6.16 22.92 -0.02
N ALA A 123 -4.86 22.72 -0.24
CA ALA A 123 -4.29 22.54 -1.57
C ALA A 123 -4.22 21.05 -1.88
N ILE A 124 -4.88 20.65 -2.97
CA ILE A 124 -5.04 19.25 -3.35
C ILE A 124 -4.44 19.02 -4.72
N GLN A 125 -3.66 17.95 -4.85
CA GLN A 125 -3.08 17.51 -6.11
C GLN A 125 -3.48 16.06 -6.37
N ILE A 126 -3.79 15.76 -7.62
CA ILE A 126 -4.01 14.39 -8.10
C ILE A 126 -2.72 13.98 -8.80
N LEU A 127 -2.11 12.92 -8.29
CA LEU A 127 -0.81 12.42 -8.68
C LEU A 127 -0.92 10.98 -9.17
N LYS A 128 0.03 10.61 -10.02
CA LYS A 128 0.25 9.24 -10.47
C LYS A 128 1.50 8.70 -9.82
N TRP A 129 1.62 7.40 -9.68
CA TRP A 129 2.83 6.79 -9.13
C TRP A 129 4.04 7.08 -10.03
N SER A 130 3.87 7.06 -11.35
CA SER A 130 4.92 7.38 -12.31
C SER A 130 5.50 8.79 -12.19
N ASP A 131 4.72 9.72 -11.65
CA ASP A 131 5.07 11.14 -11.55
C ASP A 131 5.77 11.47 -10.21
N LEU A 132 5.82 10.49 -9.28
CA LEU A 132 6.31 10.64 -7.91
C LEU A 132 7.77 10.26 -7.73
#